data_AF-A0A2V8G278-F1
#
_entry.id   AF-A0A2V8G278-F1
#
_cell.length_a   1.000
_cell.length_b   1.000
_cell.length_c   1.000
_cell.angle_alpha   90.00
_cell.angle_beta   90.00
_cell.angle_gamma   90.00
#
_symmetry.space_group_name_H-M   'P 1'
#
loop_
_entity.id
_entity.type
_entity.pdbx_description
1 polymer ?
#
loop_
_entity_poly.entity_id
_entity_poly.type
_entity_poly.pdbx_seq_one_letter_code
_entity_poly.pdbx_strand_id
1 'polypeptide(L)'
;MARPLLQACFEERRMTTSASVISVRPDDRRDRKLVKLFLAHLQTSRRQDWTSLDFPEDRIRSKQAVQVIAMEETGRTTAIEHSRLDGFADDTQEEQRLLGIFSPIEHDPSLRAPGFHVEIAVPMGVLPIAVDRNVVANSVRGWCARNIASAPDGESIHVMTVSGTPLKIHVEKISCPGEPGRLVMVRSDPPRNFEAVVQDRLRHKLGTLVSASADQHVLLFEKSDVLWSAGQLRRELEGARLEFPELNRVDEVWMADTVRWETEKYVGFRLVLRTQDV
;
A
#
# COMPACT_ATOMS: atom_id res chain seq x y z
N MET A 1 -5.97 62.42 -26.46
CA MET A 1 -4.54 62.36 -26.05
C MET A 1 -4.27 60.97 -25.50
N ALA A 2 -3.49 60.19 -26.26
CA ALA A 2 -3.11 58.82 -25.91
C ALA A 2 -1.98 58.82 -24.87
N ARG A 3 -2.01 57.87 -23.94
CA ARG A 3 -0.88 57.51 -23.07
C ARG A 3 -0.47 56.06 -23.34
N PRO A 4 0.83 55.73 -23.39
CA PRO A 4 1.32 54.49 -23.97
C PRO A 4 1.69 53.41 -22.92
N LEU A 5 1.64 52.16 -23.40
CA LEU A 5 2.53 51.02 -23.16
C LEU A 5 3.03 50.75 -21.73
N LEU A 6 2.44 49.72 -21.11
CA LEU A 6 3.19 48.76 -20.29
C LEU A 6 3.03 47.38 -20.94
N GLN A 7 4.01 47.06 -21.77
CA GLN A 7 4.22 45.75 -22.37
C GLN A 7 4.75 44.84 -21.25
N ALA A 8 3.87 44.03 -20.68
CA ALA A 8 4.27 42.98 -19.76
C ALA A 8 5.18 41.99 -20.50
N CYS A 9 6.39 41.80 -20.00
CA CYS A 9 7.32 40.76 -20.41
C CYS A 9 6.63 39.40 -20.27
N PHE A 10 6.11 38.88 -21.39
CA PHE A 10 5.91 37.46 -21.56
C PHE A 10 7.30 36.84 -21.72
N GLU A 11 7.87 36.36 -20.61
CA GLU A 11 8.88 35.31 -20.70
C GLU A 11 8.19 34.05 -21.22
N GLU A 12 8.21 33.89 -22.56
CA GLU A 12 8.08 32.60 -23.21
C GLU A 12 9.23 31.70 -22.74
N ARG A 13 9.08 31.08 -21.56
CA ARG A 13 9.72 29.78 -21.34
C ARG A 13 9.05 28.83 -22.29
N ARG A 14 9.68 28.62 -23.45
CA ARG A 14 9.54 27.39 -24.23
C ARG A 14 9.72 26.24 -23.25
N MET A 15 8.61 25.69 -22.77
CA MET A 15 8.55 24.38 -22.16
C MET A 15 8.92 23.40 -23.27
N THR A 16 10.20 23.12 -23.42
CA THR A 16 10.63 21.83 -23.92
C THR A 16 9.96 20.81 -23.01
N THR A 17 9.04 20.04 -23.58
CA THR A 17 8.41 18.88 -22.96
C THR A 17 9.49 17.87 -22.60
N SER A 18 10.14 18.08 -21.45
CA SER A 18 10.97 17.07 -20.82
C SER A 18 10.03 15.92 -20.47
N ALA A 19 10.17 14.80 -21.17
CA ALA A 19 9.46 13.59 -20.82
C ALA A 19 9.81 13.28 -19.36
N SER A 20 8.81 13.30 -18.48
CA SER A 20 9.01 13.02 -17.07
C SER A 20 9.77 11.70 -16.90
N VAL A 21 10.80 11.70 -16.07
CA VAL A 21 11.71 10.55 -15.87
C VAL A 21 10.93 9.32 -15.37
N ILE A 22 9.84 9.55 -14.65
CA ILE A 22 8.90 8.53 -14.16
C ILE A 22 7.84 8.10 -15.19
N SER A 23 7.97 8.49 -16.46
CA SER A 23 7.01 8.11 -17.50
C SER A 23 6.90 6.59 -17.65
N VAL A 24 5.67 6.08 -17.47
CA VAL A 24 5.32 4.67 -17.64
C VAL A 24 5.15 4.39 -19.13
N ARG A 25 5.94 3.45 -19.67
CA ARG A 25 5.86 3.07 -21.09
C ARG A 25 5.05 1.78 -21.27
N PRO A 26 4.36 1.60 -22.41
CA PRO A 26 3.57 0.39 -22.65
C PRO A 26 4.38 -0.91 -22.59
N ASP A 27 5.65 -0.87 -23.00
CA ASP A 27 6.60 -1.98 -23.07
C ASP A 27 7.38 -2.22 -21.76
N ASP A 28 7.23 -1.36 -20.74
CA ASP A 28 7.84 -1.59 -19.44
C ASP A 28 7.34 -2.92 -18.82
N ARG A 29 8.27 -3.68 -18.21
CA ARG A 29 7.93 -4.82 -17.34
C ARG A 29 6.95 -4.37 -16.24
N ARG A 30 6.05 -5.27 -15.82
CA ARG A 30 4.97 -4.93 -14.88
C ARG A 30 5.49 -4.37 -13.55
N ASP A 31 6.50 -5.00 -12.98
CA ASP A 31 7.18 -4.53 -11.76
C ASP A 31 7.81 -3.13 -11.93
N ARG A 32 8.48 -2.86 -13.07
CA ARG A 32 8.98 -1.51 -13.40
C ARG A 32 7.85 -0.48 -13.48
N LYS A 33 6.72 -0.83 -14.08
CA LYS A 33 5.53 0.05 -14.11
C LYS A 33 5.08 0.36 -12.68
N LEU A 34 5.05 -0.64 -11.80
CA LEU A 34 4.62 -0.46 -10.41
C LEU A 34 5.55 0.48 -9.64
N VAL A 35 6.88 0.29 -9.78
CA VAL A 35 7.89 1.15 -9.17
C VAL A 35 7.77 2.60 -9.67
N LYS A 36 7.55 2.81 -10.97
CA LYS A 36 7.33 4.16 -11.52
C LYS A 36 6.05 4.80 -10.98
N LEU A 37 4.96 4.04 -10.84
CA LEU A 37 3.72 4.51 -10.22
C LEU A 37 3.94 4.88 -8.74
N PHE A 38 4.75 4.10 -8.02
CA PHE A 38 5.11 4.40 -6.65
C PHE A 38 5.91 5.71 -6.53
N LEU A 39 6.92 5.90 -7.39
CA LEU A 39 7.69 7.15 -7.45
C LEU A 39 6.82 8.36 -7.82
N ALA A 40 5.85 8.18 -8.72
CA ALA A 40 4.86 9.22 -9.06
C ALA A 40 3.97 9.56 -7.86
N HIS A 41 3.57 8.55 -7.08
CA HIS A 41 2.85 8.74 -5.83
C HIS A 41 3.68 9.56 -4.83
N LEU A 42 4.96 9.23 -4.61
CA LEU A 42 5.86 9.99 -3.73
C LEU A 42 6.09 11.41 -4.23
N GLN A 43 6.25 11.61 -5.53
CA GLN A 43 6.39 12.95 -6.11
C GLN A 43 5.18 13.82 -5.79
N THR A 44 3.96 13.27 -5.90
CA THR A 44 2.73 14.00 -5.63
C THR A 44 2.51 14.21 -4.13
N SER A 45 2.68 13.16 -3.31
CA SER A 45 2.34 13.18 -1.89
C SER A 45 3.40 13.86 -1.02
N ARG A 46 4.67 13.83 -1.44
CA ARG A 46 5.81 14.37 -0.69
C ARG A 46 6.57 15.48 -1.40
N ARG A 47 6.15 15.87 -2.61
CA ARG A 47 6.87 16.86 -3.44
C ARG A 47 8.32 16.46 -3.69
N GLN A 48 8.55 15.17 -3.94
CA GLN A 48 9.87 14.61 -4.29
C GLN A 48 10.04 14.58 -5.81
N ASP A 49 10.82 15.51 -6.36
CA ASP A 49 11.06 15.59 -7.80
C ASP A 49 12.27 14.75 -8.23
N TRP A 50 12.01 13.79 -9.14
CA TRP A 50 12.99 12.82 -9.61
C TRP A 50 13.71 13.29 -10.88
N THR A 51 15.04 13.23 -10.88
CA THR A 51 15.89 13.64 -12.01
C THR A 51 16.46 12.47 -12.81
N SER A 52 16.62 11.29 -12.20
CA SER A 52 17.06 10.08 -12.91
C SER A 52 16.54 8.81 -12.24
N LEU A 53 16.33 7.77 -13.04
CA LEU A 53 16.06 6.40 -12.59
C LEU A 53 17.09 5.48 -13.22
N ASP A 54 17.81 4.76 -12.38
CA ASP A 54 18.71 3.71 -12.80
C ASP A 54 18.16 2.35 -12.39
N PHE A 55 18.21 1.36 -13.28
CA PHE A 55 17.77 -0.01 -13.00
C PHE A 55 18.96 -0.98 -13.07
N PRO A 56 19.74 -1.12 -11.99
CA PRO A 56 20.96 -1.93 -11.97
C PRO A 56 20.76 -3.40 -12.38
N GLU A 57 19.61 -3.99 -12.05
CA GLU A 57 19.27 -5.38 -12.37
C GLU A 57 19.30 -5.72 -13.87
N ASP A 58 19.10 -4.74 -14.76
CA ASP A 58 19.14 -4.96 -16.21
C ASP A 58 20.58 -5.15 -16.73
N ARG A 59 21.57 -4.59 -16.03
CA ARG A 59 22.98 -4.55 -16.47
C ARG A 59 23.85 -5.55 -15.70
N ILE A 60 23.56 -5.79 -14.43
CA ILE A 60 24.38 -6.63 -13.56
C ILE A 60 23.74 -8.02 -13.47
N ARG A 61 24.03 -8.89 -14.44
CA ARG A 61 23.48 -10.27 -14.47
C ARG A 61 24.17 -11.23 -13.50
N SER A 62 25.32 -10.87 -12.95
CA SER A 62 26.20 -11.77 -12.16
C SER A 62 26.21 -11.48 -10.66
N LYS A 63 25.51 -10.44 -10.18
CA LYS A 63 25.32 -10.13 -8.76
C LYS A 63 23.86 -9.79 -8.51
N GLN A 64 23.36 -10.14 -7.33
CA GLN A 64 22.13 -9.56 -6.82
C GLN A 64 22.28 -8.04 -6.83
N ALA A 65 21.44 -7.36 -7.60
CA ALA A 65 21.45 -5.91 -7.74
C ALA A 65 20.07 -5.38 -7.38
N VAL A 66 20.02 -4.22 -6.74
CA VAL A 66 18.75 -3.58 -6.40
C VAL A 66 17.98 -3.24 -7.66
N GLN A 67 16.66 -3.34 -7.61
CA GLN A 67 15.82 -3.14 -8.77
C GLN A 67 15.97 -1.73 -9.35
N VAL A 68 15.88 -0.68 -8.50
CA VAL A 68 16.02 0.71 -8.94
C VAL A 68 16.79 1.56 -7.93
N ILE A 69 17.54 2.52 -8.45
CA ILE A 69 18.06 3.67 -7.71
C ILE A 69 17.46 4.93 -8.34
N ALA A 70 16.64 5.65 -7.59
CA ALA A 70 16.04 6.91 -8.00
C ALA A 70 16.83 8.09 -7.42
N MET A 71 17.10 9.10 -8.22
CA MET A 71 17.81 10.32 -7.79
C MET A 71 16.86 11.51 -7.81
N GLU A 72 16.85 12.28 -6.73
CA GLU A 72 16.11 13.53 -6.61
C GLU A 72 16.89 14.72 -7.19
N GLU A 73 16.22 15.85 -7.42
CA GLU A 73 16.90 17.12 -7.80
C GLU A 73 17.88 17.60 -6.73
N THR A 74 17.63 17.25 -5.46
CA THR A 74 18.51 17.53 -4.32
C THR A 74 19.82 16.75 -4.35
N GLY A 75 19.94 15.75 -5.23
CA GLY A 75 21.04 14.80 -5.28
C GLY A 75 20.88 13.60 -4.34
N ARG A 76 19.82 13.58 -3.51
CA ARG A 76 19.50 12.42 -2.65
C ARG A 76 19.08 11.22 -3.49
N THR A 77 19.51 10.04 -3.08
CA THR A 77 19.26 8.77 -3.77
C THR A 77 18.39 7.84 -2.94
N THR A 78 17.42 7.19 -3.58
CA THR A 78 16.54 6.19 -2.97
C THR A 78 16.68 4.87 -3.72
N ALA A 79 17.16 3.84 -3.03
CA ALA A 79 17.15 2.46 -3.50
C ALA A 79 15.78 1.83 -3.19
N ILE A 80 15.14 1.22 -4.19
CA ILE A 80 13.85 0.54 -4.01
C ILE A 80 13.98 -0.90 -4.48
N GLU A 81 13.55 -1.82 -3.63
CA GLU A 81 13.40 -3.24 -3.97
C GLU A 81 11.93 -3.64 -3.92
N HIS A 82 11.38 -4.09 -5.05
CA HIS A 82 10.03 -4.64 -5.12
C HIS A 82 10.02 -6.14 -4.81
N SER A 83 8.99 -6.56 -4.08
CA SER A 83 8.72 -7.97 -3.84
C SER A 83 7.23 -8.24 -3.88
N ARG A 84 6.81 -9.19 -4.71
CA ARG A 84 5.41 -9.66 -4.72
C ARG A 84 5.22 -10.71 -3.63
N LEU A 85 4.18 -10.54 -2.83
CA LEU A 85 3.71 -11.56 -1.89
C LEU A 85 2.56 -12.32 -2.55
N ASP A 86 2.83 -13.58 -2.87
CA ASP A 86 1.96 -14.51 -3.56
C ASP A 86 2.20 -15.95 -3.07
N GLY A 87 1.43 -16.91 -3.60
CA GLY A 87 1.60 -18.32 -3.23
C GLY A 87 1.09 -18.69 -1.84
N PHE A 88 0.16 -17.90 -1.31
CA PHE A 88 -0.48 -18.18 -0.03
C PHE A 88 -1.28 -19.48 -0.09
N ALA A 89 -1.07 -20.32 0.92
CA ALA A 89 -1.66 -21.65 0.99
C ALA A 89 -3.06 -21.58 1.62
N ASP A 90 -3.96 -20.76 1.08
CA ASP A 90 -5.29 -20.57 1.68
C ASP A 90 -6.48 -20.88 0.79
N ASP A 91 -7.45 -21.47 1.48
CA ASP A 91 -8.42 -22.45 1.04
C ASP A 91 -9.79 -22.02 1.57
N THR A 92 -10.68 -21.61 0.66
CA THR A 92 -11.99 -22.25 0.43
C THR A 92 -12.95 -21.30 -0.29
N GLN A 93 -13.82 -21.88 -1.11
CA GLN A 93 -14.94 -21.21 -1.77
C GLN A 93 -15.86 -20.45 -0.77
N GLU A 94 -15.87 -20.87 0.49
CA GLU A 94 -16.63 -20.26 1.58
C GLU A 94 -16.05 -18.90 2.01
N GLU A 95 -14.72 -18.77 2.07
CA GLU A 95 -14.07 -17.49 2.37
C GLU A 95 -14.31 -16.47 1.26
N GLN A 96 -14.20 -16.87 -0.01
CA GLN A 96 -14.54 -15.99 -1.14
C GLN A 96 -16.01 -15.54 -1.09
N ARG A 97 -16.91 -16.45 -0.69
CA ARG A 97 -18.34 -16.11 -0.51
C ARG A 97 -18.54 -15.12 0.63
N LEU A 98 -17.80 -15.25 1.72
CA LEU A 98 -17.87 -14.34 2.86
C LEU A 98 -17.29 -12.96 2.53
N LEU A 99 -16.17 -12.89 1.80
CA LEU A 99 -15.64 -11.62 1.26
C LEU A 99 -16.64 -10.97 0.28
N GLY A 100 -17.38 -11.78 -0.48
CA GLY A 100 -18.48 -11.30 -1.31
C GLY A 100 -19.59 -10.56 -0.54
N ILE A 101 -19.78 -10.85 0.76
CA ILE A 101 -20.72 -10.11 1.63
C ILE A 101 -20.23 -8.69 1.89
N PHE A 102 -18.92 -8.50 1.96
CA PHE A 102 -18.32 -7.20 2.29
C PHE A 102 -18.23 -6.26 1.10
N SER A 103 -18.14 -6.79 -0.13
CA SER A 103 -18.04 -5.97 -1.33
C SER A 103 -19.13 -4.88 -1.42
N PRO A 104 -20.44 -5.16 -1.22
CA PRO A 104 -21.46 -4.11 -1.19
C PRO A 104 -21.28 -3.05 -0.08
N ILE A 105 -20.60 -3.38 1.02
CA ILE A 105 -20.31 -2.45 2.12
C ILE A 105 -19.12 -1.56 1.74
N GLU A 106 -18.05 -2.13 1.19
CA GLU A 106 -16.87 -1.38 0.71
C GLU A 106 -17.21 -0.37 -0.39
N HIS A 107 -18.19 -0.71 -1.25
CA HIS A 107 -18.61 0.16 -2.34
C HIS A 107 -19.61 1.24 -1.92
N ASP A 108 -20.12 1.21 -0.68
CA ASP A 108 -21.07 2.21 -0.19
C ASP A 108 -20.37 3.54 0.10
N PRO A 109 -20.64 4.62 -0.67
CA PRO A 109 -19.99 5.91 -0.45
C PRO A 109 -20.35 6.56 0.89
N SER A 110 -21.51 6.21 1.48
CA SER A 110 -21.95 6.76 2.77
C SER A 110 -21.14 6.24 3.96
N LEU A 111 -20.41 5.13 3.78
CA LEU A 111 -19.57 4.53 4.80
C LEU A 111 -18.11 4.97 4.71
N ARG A 112 -17.77 5.86 3.76
CA ARG A 112 -16.41 6.37 3.59
C ARG A 112 -16.14 7.50 4.58
N ALA A 113 -14.92 7.54 5.09
CA ALA A 113 -14.37 8.71 5.77
C ALA A 113 -13.53 9.51 4.75
N PRO A 114 -13.98 10.70 4.30
CA PRO A 114 -13.22 11.52 3.35
C PRO A 114 -11.81 11.82 3.89
N GLY A 115 -10.81 11.70 3.03
CA GLY A 115 -9.41 11.88 3.42
C GLY A 115 -8.82 10.72 4.22
N PHE A 116 -9.50 9.57 4.31
CA PHE A 116 -9.01 8.40 5.04
C PHE A 116 -9.20 7.09 4.28
N HIS A 117 -8.21 6.21 4.39
CA HIS A 117 -8.33 4.80 4.07
C HIS A 117 -8.56 4.02 5.35
N VAL A 118 -9.70 3.33 5.41
CA VAL A 118 -10.11 2.54 6.57
C VAL A 118 -10.11 1.08 6.15
N GLU A 119 -9.35 0.29 6.89
CA GLU A 119 -9.33 -1.15 6.77
C GLU A 119 -9.94 -1.77 8.03
N ILE A 120 -10.86 -2.72 7.85
CA ILE A 120 -11.50 -3.43 8.95
C ILE A 120 -11.20 -4.93 8.79
N ALA A 121 -10.43 -5.47 9.73
CA ALA A 121 -10.13 -6.89 9.81
C ALA A 121 -11.18 -7.60 10.66
N VAL A 122 -11.94 -8.51 10.03
CA VAL A 122 -13.03 -9.26 10.66
C VAL A 122 -12.61 -10.70 10.93
N PRO A 123 -12.82 -11.23 12.16
CA PRO A 123 -12.52 -12.62 12.50
C PRO A 123 -13.58 -13.57 11.94
N MET A 124 -13.34 -14.03 10.71
CA MET A 124 -14.30 -14.84 9.97
C MET A 124 -14.49 -16.24 10.56
N GLY A 125 -13.44 -16.84 11.14
CA GLY A 125 -13.50 -18.17 11.75
C GLY A 125 -14.30 -18.25 13.06
N VAL A 126 -14.72 -17.11 13.62
CA VAL A 126 -15.45 -17.03 14.91
C VAL A 126 -16.96 -16.92 14.70
N LEU A 127 -17.42 -16.69 13.46
CA LEU A 127 -18.84 -16.65 13.14
C LEU A 127 -19.42 -18.07 13.13
N PRO A 128 -20.51 -18.35 13.87
CA PRO A 128 -21.18 -19.65 13.79
C PRO A 128 -21.67 -19.92 12.36
N ILE A 129 -21.46 -21.14 11.86
CA ILE A 129 -21.83 -21.58 10.50
C ILE A 129 -23.31 -21.29 10.18
N ALA A 130 -24.18 -21.29 11.20
CA ALA A 130 -25.61 -21.06 11.07
C ALA A 130 -26.05 -19.58 11.06
N VAL A 131 -25.14 -18.60 11.20
CA VAL A 131 -25.53 -17.18 11.18
C VAL A 131 -25.85 -16.75 9.76
N ASP A 132 -27.03 -16.16 9.58
CA ASP A 132 -27.44 -15.56 8.31
C ASP A 132 -26.44 -14.47 7.90
N ARG A 133 -25.91 -14.60 6.69
CA ARG A 133 -24.96 -13.69 6.07
C ARG A 133 -25.44 -12.25 6.02
N ASN A 134 -26.74 -12.04 5.81
CA ASN A 134 -27.33 -10.71 5.81
C ASN A 134 -27.26 -10.08 7.20
N VAL A 135 -27.34 -10.88 8.26
CA VAL A 135 -27.19 -10.39 9.63
C VAL A 135 -25.75 -9.95 9.88
N VAL A 136 -24.76 -10.70 9.40
CA VAL A 136 -23.34 -10.28 9.45
C VAL A 136 -23.16 -8.97 8.69
N ALA A 137 -23.63 -8.91 7.44
CA ALA A 137 -23.51 -7.73 6.57
C ALA A 137 -24.11 -6.47 7.22
N ASN A 138 -25.33 -6.59 7.75
CA ASN A 138 -26.05 -5.49 8.38
C ASN A 138 -25.41 -5.04 9.68
N SER A 139 -24.88 -5.99 10.47
CA SER A 139 -24.17 -5.69 11.72
C SER A 139 -22.89 -4.90 11.43
N VAL A 140 -22.11 -5.37 10.45
CA VAL A 140 -20.88 -4.70 10.00
C VAL A 140 -21.20 -3.31 9.44
N ARG A 141 -22.15 -3.21 8.51
CA ARG A 141 -22.61 -1.93 7.94
C ARG A 141 -23.07 -0.95 9.02
N GLY A 142 -23.87 -1.41 9.98
CA GLY A 142 -24.35 -0.59 11.09
C GLY A 142 -23.20 -0.13 11.99
N TRP A 143 -22.23 -1.00 12.25
CA TRP A 143 -21.02 -0.62 12.99
C TRP A 143 -20.22 0.44 12.22
N CYS A 144 -19.99 0.24 10.92
CA CYS A 144 -19.28 1.19 10.06
C CYS A 144 -19.90 2.58 10.10
N ALA A 145 -21.23 2.66 9.89
CA ALA A 145 -21.96 3.92 9.86
C ALA A 145 -21.86 4.73 11.17
N ARG A 146 -21.68 4.05 12.31
CA ARG A 146 -21.58 4.70 13.63
C ARG A 146 -20.16 5.07 14.03
N ASN A 147 -19.16 4.31 13.59
CA ASN A 147 -17.84 4.34 14.20
C ASN A 147 -16.72 4.78 13.26
N ILE A 148 -16.84 4.64 11.93
CA ILE A 148 -15.73 4.93 11.01
C ILE A 148 -15.25 6.39 11.13
N ALA A 149 -16.19 7.34 11.19
CA ALA A 149 -15.85 8.75 11.26
C ALA A 149 -15.07 9.10 12.53
N SER A 150 -15.43 8.50 13.67
CA SER A 150 -14.83 8.75 14.99
C SER A 150 -13.71 7.79 15.38
N ALA A 151 -13.46 6.74 14.60
CA ALA A 151 -12.35 5.83 14.82
C ALA A 151 -11.03 6.62 14.87
N PRO A 152 -10.12 6.30 15.81
CA PRO A 152 -8.84 6.97 15.91
C PRO A 152 -8.00 6.69 14.66
N ASP A 153 -7.10 7.62 14.34
CA ASP A 153 -6.08 7.40 13.33
C ASP A 153 -5.09 6.32 13.82
N GLY A 154 -4.62 5.49 12.89
CA GLY A 154 -3.78 4.32 13.18
C GLY A 154 -4.58 3.06 13.48
N GLU A 155 -3.93 2.11 14.15
CA GLU A 155 -4.56 0.85 14.58
C GLU A 155 -5.42 1.03 15.83
N SER A 156 -6.59 0.39 15.83
CA SER A 156 -7.47 0.30 16.98
C SER A 156 -8.23 -1.01 16.99
N ILE A 157 -8.70 -1.39 18.18
CA ILE A 157 -9.47 -2.61 18.40
C ILE A 157 -10.86 -2.19 18.85
N HIS A 158 -11.87 -2.76 18.21
CA HIS A 158 -13.27 -2.50 18.54
C HIS A 158 -14.02 -3.81 18.75
N VAL A 159 -15.19 -3.70 19.37
CA VAL A 159 -16.12 -4.82 19.50
C VAL A 159 -17.39 -4.48 18.74
N MET A 160 -17.82 -5.39 17.89
CA MET A 160 -19.14 -5.37 17.26
C MET A 160 -19.95 -6.58 17.73
N THR A 161 -21.27 -6.49 17.73
CA THR A 161 -22.14 -7.61 18.09
C THR A 161 -22.83 -8.12 16.84
N VAL A 162 -22.75 -9.42 16.58
CA VAL A 162 -23.45 -10.11 15.49
C VAL A 162 -24.30 -11.21 16.10
N SER A 163 -25.63 -11.11 15.96
CA SER A 163 -26.58 -12.09 16.54
C SER A 163 -26.37 -12.37 18.03
N GLY A 164 -26.01 -11.35 18.81
CA GLY A 164 -25.72 -11.48 20.26
C GLY A 164 -24.30 -11.93 20.58
N THR A 165 -23.50 -12.34 19.59
CA THR A 165 -22.10 -12.72 19.77
C THR A 165 -21.19 -11.49 19.64
N PRO A 166 -20.38 -11.15 20.65
CA PRO A 166 -19.36 -10.11 20.52
C PRO A 166 -18.21 -10.61 19.64
N LEU A 167 -17.82 -9.78 18.67
CA LEU A 167 -16.71 -10.00 17.76
C LEU A 167 -15.71 -8.86 17.88
N LYS A 168 -14.46 -9.22 18.14
CA LYS A 168 -13.34 -8.29 18.18
C LYS A 168 -12.89 -8.01 16.75
N ILE A 169 -13.00 -6.78 16.30
CA ILE A 169 -12.53 -6.34 14.98
C ILE A 169 -11.32 -5.43 15.14
N HIS A 170 -10.42 -5.52 14.17
CA HIS A 170 -9.28 -4.61 14.07
C HIS A 170 -9.59 -3.55 13.03
N VAL A 171 -9.29 -2.30 13.35
CA VAL A 171 -9.55 -1.17 12.47
C VAL A 171 -8.25 -0.40 12.30
N GLU A 172 -7.80 -0.25 11.06
CA GLU A 172 -6.67 0.59 10.71
C GLU A 172 -7.18 1.78 9.89
N LYS A 173 -7.05 2.99 10.42
CA LYS A 173 -7.47 4.23 9.75
C LYS A 173 -6.26 5.07 9.40
N ILE A 174 -6.01 5.24 8.11
CA ILE A 174 -4.82 5.89 7.57
C ILE A 174 -5.25 7.20 6.92
N SER A 175 -4.59 8.30 7.27
CA SER A 175 -4.82 9.59 6.62
C SER A 175 -4.33 9.54 5.17
N CYS A 176 -5.20 9.93 4.25
CA CYS A 176 -4.94 10.07 2.82
C CYS A 176 -5.55 11.40 2.34
N PRO A 177 -4.92 12.55 2.67
CA PRO A 177 -5.47 13.86 2.39
C PRO A 177 -5.76 14.07 0.90
N GLY A 178 -6.95 14.59 0.59
CA GLY A 178 -7.37 14.86 -0.79
C GLY A 178 -8.03 13.68 -1.50
N GLU A 179 -8.09 12.49 -0.89
CA GLU A 179 -8.80 11.34 -1.45
C GLU A 179 -10.27 11.30 -0.99
N PRO A 180 -11.20 10.75 -1.79
CA PRO A 180 -12.62 10.62 -1.43
C PRO A 180 -12.87 9.67 -0.24
N GLY A 181 -11.83 8.99 0.24
CA GLY A 181 -11.90 7.99 1.28
C GLY A 181 -12.20 6.59 0.73
N ARG A 182 -11.72 5.57 1.44
CA ARG A 182 -11.91 4.16 1.08
C ARG A 182 -12.20 3.33 2.31
N LEU A 183 -13.11 2.37 2.17
CA LEU A 183 -13.34 1.32 3.14
C LEU A 183 -12.95 -0.02 2.51
N VAL A 184 -12.14 -0.81 3.21
CA VAL A 184 -11.76 -2.17 2.82
C VAL A 184 -11.99 -3.09 4.00
N MET A 185 -12.55 -4.26 3.73
CA MET A 185 -12.76 -5.34 4.66
C MET A 185 -11.80 -6.46 4.33
N VAL A 186 -11.13 -6.97 5.36
CA VAL A 186 -10.15 -8.05 5.24
C VAL A 186 -10.43 -9.08 6.33
N ARG A 187 -9.86 -10.26 6.19
CA ARG A 187 -9.83 -11.24 7.28
C ARG A 187 -8.85 -10.76 8.37
N SER A 188 -9.18 -11.01 9.64
CA SER A 188 -8.24 -10.71 10.74
C SER A 188 -7.03 -11.65 10.75
N ASP A 189 -7.26 -12.92 10.43
CA ASP A 189 -6.22 -13.93 10.35
C ASP A 189 -5.45 -13.82 9.02
N PRO A 190 -4.12 -13.81 9.06
CA PRO A 190 -3.32 -13.82 7.85
C PRO A 190 -3.46 -15.17 7.17
N PRO A 191 -3.14 -15.28 5.87
CA PRO A 191 -3.24 -16.57 5.22
C PRO A 191 -2.29 -17.62 5.77
N ARG A 192 -2.64 -18.91 5.66
CA ARG A 192 -1.68 -19.98 5.98
C ARG A 192 -0.43 -19.75 5.17
N ASN A 193 0.72 -19.93 5.82
CA ASN A 193 2.07 -19.65 5.32
C ASN A 193 2.45 -18.18 5.13
N PHE A 194 1.61 -17.21 5.52
CA PHE A 194 1.90 -15.78 5.35
C PHE A 194 3.28 -15.38 5.91
N GLU A 195 3.55 -15.75 7.16
CA GLU A 195 4.85 -15.55 7.81
C GLU A 195 6.00 -16.12 6.96
N ALA A 196 5.89 -17.39 6.55
CA ALA A 196 6.92 -18.06 5.78
C ALA A 196 7.18 -17.38 4.43
N VAL A 197 6.13 -16.91 3.74
CA VAL A 197 6.25 -16.17 2.47
C VAL A 197 6.92 -14.81 2.70
N VAL A 198 6.52 -14.07 3.74
CA VAL A 198 7.14 -12.78 4.07
C VAL A 198 8.62 -12.98 4.38
N GLN A 199 8.95 -13.93 5.27
CA GLN A 199 10.34 -14.22 5.63
C GLN A 199 11.17 -14.70 4.43
N ASP A 200 10.62 -15.54 3.56
CA ASP A 200 11.29 -15.95 2.31
C ASP A 200 11.65 -14.74 1.45
N ARG A 201 10.71 -13.79 1.25
CA ARG A 201 10.99 -12.56 0.51
C ARG A 201 12.04 -11.71 1.19
N LEU A 202 12.00 -11.59 2.53
CA LEU A 202 13.02 -10.86 3.28
C LEU A 202 14.42 -11.46 3.07
N ARG A 203 14.57 -12.79 3.21
CA ARG A 203 15.85 -13.51 2.99
C ARG A 203 16.46 -13.21 1.62
N HIS A 204 15.63 -13.10 0.58
CA HIS A 204 16.11 -12.90 -0.79
C HIS A 204 16.37 -11.43 -1.15
N LYS A 205 15.63 -10.49 -0.55
CA LYS A 205 15.60 -9.09 -1.00
C LYS A 205 16.37 -8.13 -0.09
N LEU A 206 16.37 -8.37 1.22
CA LEU A 206 16.93 -7.40 2.18
C LEU A 206 18.41 -7.14 1.97
N GLY A 207 19.23 -8.21 1.85
CA GLY A 207 20.68 -8.08 1.69
C GLY A 207 21.05 -7.23 0.47
N THR A 208 20.36 -7.44 -0.65
CA THR A 208 20.53 -6.66 -1.88
C THR A 208 20.17 -5.20 -1.68
N LEU A 209 19.03 -4.93 -1.05
CA LEU A 209 18.54 -3.58 -0.80
C LEU A 209 19.52 -2.80 0.08
N VAL A 210 19.87 -3.32 1.26
CA VAL A 210 20.71 -2.60 2.24
C VAL A 210 22.18 -2.50 1.81
N SER A 211 22.60 -3.28 0.81
CA SER A 211 23.94 -3.17 0.21
C SER A 211 24.01 -2.14 -0.91
N ALA A 212 22.86 -1.66 -1.41
CA ALA A 212 22.83 -0.61 -2.42
C ALA A 212 23.36 0.70 -1.84
N SER A 213 24.26 1.36 -2.58
CA SER A 213 24.77 2.69 -2.24
C SER A 213 23.69 3.72 -2.54
N ALA A 214 22.82 3.99 -1.57
CA ALA A 214 21.79 5.02 -1.62
C ALA A 214 21.62 5.66 -0.24
N ASP A 215 21.10 6.88 -0.21
CA ASP A 215 20.82 7.62 1.02
C ASP A 215 19.57 7.09 1.76
N GLN A 216 18.63 6.50 1.01
CA GLN A 216 17.43 5.88 1.54
C GLN A 216 17.18 4.49 0.94
N HIS A 217 16.66 3.58 1.74
CA HIS A 217 16.30 2.22 1.37
C HIS A 217 14.81 1.97 1.58
N VAL A 218 14.12 1.62 0.50
CA VAL A 218 12.68 1.34 0.50
C VAL A 218 12.40 -0.08 0.06
N LEU A 219 11.64 -0.81 0.86
CA LEU A 219 11.12 -2.12 0.49
C LEU A 219 9.64 -1.99 0.08
N LEU A 220 9.30 -2.39 -1.14
CA LEU A 220 7.95 -2.29 -1.67
C LEU A 220 7.33 -3.68 -1.83
N PHE A 221 6.41 -4.04 -0.95
CA PHE A 221 5.63 -5.27 -1.06
C PHE A 221 4.40 -5.07 -1.95
N GLU A 222 4.21 -5.95 -2.91
CA GLU A 222 2.99 -5.97 -3.73
C GLU A 222 1.97 -6.95 -3.17
N LYS A 223 0.76 -6.43 -2.95
CA LYS A 223 -0.46 -7.16 -2.66
C LYS A 223 -1.28 -7.31 -3.93
N SER A 224 -1.43 -8.53 -4.43
CA SER A 224 -2.22 -8.81 -5.64
C SER A 224 -3.56 -9.51 -5.40
N ASP A 225 -3.88 -9.82 -4.14
CA ASP A 225 -5.14 -10.42 -3.72
C ASP A 225 -5.71 -9.70 -2.47
N VAL A 226 -6.84 -10.17 -1.97
CA VAL A 226 -7.56 -9.60 -0.81
C VAL A 226 -7.35 -10.39 0.48
N LEU A 227 -6.41 -11.35 0.50
CA LEU A 227 -6.28 -12.31 1.59
C LEU A 227 -5.57 -11.74 2.82
N TRP A 228 -4.85 -10.64 2.65
CA TRP A 228 -4.04 -10.05 3.71
C TRP A 228 -4.08 -8.51 3.70
N SER A 229 -3.49 -7.92 4.73
CA SER A 229 -3.70 -6.55 5.15
C SER A 229 -2.40 -5.80 5.45
N ALA A 230 -2.41 -4.46 5.38
CA ALA A 230 -1.23 -3.67 5.71
C ALA A 230 -0.83 -3.85 7.18
N GLY A 231 -1.79 -3.81 8.10
CA GLY A 231 -1.57 -4.10 9.52
C GLY A 231 -1.08 -5.54 9.79
N GLN A 232 -1.52 -6.53 9.02
CA GLN A 232 -0.95 -7.89 9.12
C GLN A 232 0.52 -7.91 8.71
N LEU A 233 0.86 -7.32 7.56
CA LEU A 233 2.26 -7.20 7.11
C LEU A 233 3.12 -6.44 8.13
N ARG A 234 2.59 -5.37 8.73
CA ARG A 234 3.26 -4.62 9.79
C ARG A 234 3.65 -5.52 10.97
N ARG A 235 2.69 -6.28 11.51
CA ARG A 235 2.91 -7.18 12.65
C ARG A 235 3.94 -8.27 12.33
N GLU A 236 3.88 -8.85 11.13
CA GLU A 236 4.88 -9.84 10.71
C GLU A 236 6.28 -9.23 10.62
N LEU A 237 6.41 -8.05 10.03
CA LEU A 237 7.69 -7.36 9.92
C LEU A 237 8.26 -6.96 11.28
N GLU A 238 7.41 -6.52 12.22
CA GLU A 238 7.81 -6.23 13.60
C GLU A 238 8.28 -7.50 14.32
N GLY A 239 7.55 -8.61 14.20
CA GLY A 239 7.94 -9.90 14.77
C GLY A 239 9.23 -10.47 14.16
N ALA A 240 9.47 -10.22 12.87
CA ALA A 240 10.63 -10.71 12.13
C ALA A 240 11.93 -9.94 12.41
N ARG A 241 11.89 -8.78 13.10
CA ARG A 241 13.08 -7.91 13.31
C ARG A 241 14.26 -8.62 13.99
N LEU A 242 13.98 -9.59 14.87
CA LEU A 242 15.04 -10.34 15.56
C LEU A 242 15.78 -11.28 14.61
N GLU A 243 15.08 -11.90 13.66
CA GLU A 243 15.68 -12.79 12.65
C GLU A 243 16.32 -11.99 11.50
N PHE A 244 15.76 -10.82 11.18
CA PHE A 244 16.18 -9.95 10.08
C PHE A 244 16.61 -8.57 10.59
N PRO A 245 17.77 -8.45 11.27
CA PRO A 245 18.24 -7.18 11.82
C PRO A 245 18.48 -6.10 10.75
N GLU A 246 18.69 -6.50 9.49
CA GLU A 246 18.80 -5.60 8.33
C GLU A 246 17.53 -4.78 8.09
N LEU A 247 16.37 -5.20 8.60
CA LEU A 247 15.15 -4.37 8.58
C LEU A 247 15.36 -3.01 9.25
N ASN A 248 16.25 -2.93 10.25
CA ASN A 248 16.56 -1.64 10.91
C ASN A 248 17.37 -0.69 10.01
N ARG A 249 17.86 -1.16 8.86
CA ARG A 249 18.55 -0.35 7.84
C ARG A 249 17.65 -0.02 6.65
N VAL A 250 16.40 -0.47 6.65
CA VAL A 250 15.39 -0.08 5.67
C VAL A 250 14.66 1.12 6.24
N ASP A 251 14.68 2.27 5.55
CA ASP A 251 14.05 3.49 6.03
C ASP A 251 12.53 3.38 6.02
N GLU A 252 11.97 2.81 4.93
CA GLU A 252 10.52 2.68 4.75
C GLU A 252 10.15 1.33 4.13
N VAL A 253 9.07 0.75 4.65
CA VAL A 253 8.39 -0.38 4.03
C VAL A 253 7.02 0.06 3.57
N TRP A 254 6.72 -0.20 2.29
CA TRP A 254 5.47 0.17 1.65
C TRP A 254 4.74 -1.06 1.14
N MET A 255 3.41 -0.96 1.08
CA MET A 255 2.54 -1.90 0.40
C MET A 255 1.91 -1.24 -0.83
N ALA A 256 2.04 -1.90 -1.99
CA ALA A 256 1.31 -1.60 -3.20
C ALA A 256 0.09 -2.53 -3.34
N ASP A 257 -1.11 -1.97 -3.18
CA ASP A 257 -2.38 -2.66 -3.43
C ASP A 257 -2.70 -2.65 -4.93
N THR A 258 -2.47 -3.79 -5.59
CA THR A 258 -2.62 -3.97 -7.04
C THR A 258 -3.86 -4.80 -7.42
N VAL A 259 -4.72 -5.13 -6.46
CA VAL A 259 -5.92 -5.97 -6.67
C VAL A 259 -6.79 -5.46 -7.82
N ARG A 260 -6.91 -4.15 -7.98
CA ARG A 260 -7.75 -3.49 -8.99
C ARG A 260 -6.92 -2.87 -10.12
N TRP A 261 -5.64 -3.22 -10.21
CA TRP A 261 -4.76 -2.61 -11.20
C TRP A 261 -5.15 -3.03 -12.62
N GLU A 262 -5.41 -4.32 -12.84
CA GLU A 262 -5.73 -4.79 -14.19
C GLU A 262 -7.12 -4.36 -14.64
N THR A 263 -8.10 -4.36 -13.73
CA THR A 263 -9.52 -4.10 -14.00
C THR A 263 -9.87 -2.61 -14.01
N GLU A 264 -9.38 -1.84 -13.04
CA GLU A 264 -9.78 -0.43 -12.82
C GLU A 264 -8.62 0.56 -13.05
N LYS A 265 -7.43 0.06 -13.42
CA LYS A 265 -6.21 0.87 -13.58
C LYS A 265 -5.85 1.65 -12.31
N TYR A 266 -6.22 1.10 -11.15
CA TYR A 266 -5.98 1.69 -9.84
C TYR A 266 -4.90 0.91 -9.08
N VAL A 267 -3.92 1.63 -8.54
CA VAL A 267 -2.93 1.11 -7.58
C VAL A 267 -2.96 2.01 -6.35
N GLY A 268 -3.11 1.41 -5.18
CA GLY A 268 -2.99 2.12 -3.90
C GLY A 268 -1.61 1.90 -3.29
N PHE A 269 -1.03 2.94 -2.68
CA PHE A 269 0.22 2.81 -1.93
C PHE A 269 -0.02 3.15 -0.46
N ARG A 270 0.53 2.34 0.44
CA ARG A 270 0.41 2.53 1.89
C ARG A 270 1.77 2.35 2.57
N LEU A 271 2.14 3.31 3.41
CA LEU A 271 3.30 3.17 4.29
C LEU A 271 2.95 2.18 5.39
N VAL A 272 3.73 1.11 5.51
CA VAL A 272 3.51 0.03 6.48
C VAL A 272 4.35 0.27 7.72
N LEU A 273 5.64 0.57 7.51
CA LEU A 273 6.59 0.85 8.57
C LEU A 273 7.55 1.97 8.13
N ARG A 274 7.93 2.81 9.09
CA ARG A 274 9.05 3.73 8.99
C ARG A 274 9.96 3.49 10.19
N THR A 275 11.24 3.26 9.93
CA THR A 275 12.18 2.85 10.98
C THR A 275 12.55 4.01 11.92
N GLN A 276 12.28 5.25 11.54
CA GLN A 276 12.49 6.44 12.37
C GLN A 276 11.40 6.72 13.41
N ASP A 277 10.30 5.94 13.43
CA ASP A 277 9.16 6.14 14.35
C ASP A 277 9.20 5.20 15.58
N VAL A 278 10.35 4.56 15.86
CA VAL A 278 10.59 3.68 17.04
C VAL A 278 11.64 4.29 17.96
#